data_AF-A0A191UT85-F1
#
_entry.id   AF-A0A191UT85-F1
#
_cell.length_a   1.000
_cell.length_b   1.000
_cell.length_c   1.000
_cell.angle_alpha   90.00
_cell.angle_beta   90.00
_cell.angle_gamma   90.00
#
_symmetry.space_group_name_H-M   'P 1'
#
loop_
_entity.id
_entity.type
_entity.pdbx_description
1 polymer ?
#
loop_
_entity_poly.entity_id
_entity_poly.type
_entity_poly.pdbx_seq_one_letter_code
_entity_poly.pdbx_strand_id
1 'polypeptide(L)'
;MSELVPGGNVPLPGGPVTVRVPGAFDVSALVTDDGGKVGGDGDFVFYNQPRAPGARLADGTLTVDPARLRPGATRVTVVVSPSDPETALGALPAPVLHVTDAAGRTLARFTPARPGSETVLLLAELYRRGAGWKLRALGQGYADGLAGLARDFGVDVLDDAAPPTAPGPPTVPDADADGFLGLVNAARTAAGSPPITADARLHAAAGAHAAAMAAAGTLSIETRDGVSVHQRAVSAGFAYLTVGEHLVSGPRTPAEFVAYCQGTERTRRTLHDTAFTHAGWGHATGGRAGETYWTVLWAVPLTPKGLDRVTAEVVRLTNRERAGAGLRQLAADTALTRAAQAHSADMVARDFYAHTDPDGGKPWDRAAAAGAARRTVGENIACGQRSAADVVEGWMNSPGHRANILKAEFTHIGVGLAGGGRAGTYWTQLFGG
;
A
#
# COMPACT_ATOMS: atom_id res chain seq x y z
N MET A 1 30.54 14.71 -16.86
CA MET A 1 29.10 14.44 -17.03
C MET A 1 28.98 13.39 -18.12
N SER A 2 28.44 12.22 -17.80
CA SER A 2 28.28 11.15 -18.80
C SER A 2 26.87 11.18 -19.35
N GLU A 3 26.72 11.54 -20.63
CA GLU A 3 25.48 11.32 -21.36
C GLU A 3 25.43 9.82 -21.70
N LEU A 4 24.43 9.11 -21.17
CA LEU A 4 24.27 7.68 -21.41
C LEU A 4 23.41 7.45 -22.65
N VAL A 5 23.71 6.37 -23.37
CA VAL A 5 22.83 5.77 -24.37
C VAL A 5 22.16 4.52 -23.77
N PRO A 6 21.07 3.99 -24.36
CA PRO A 6 20.47 2.73 -23.90
C PRO A 6 21.53 1.62 -23.77
N GLY A 7 21.56 0.93 -22.64
CA GLY A 7 22.58 -0.07 -22.28
C GLY A 7 23.91 0.49 -21.75
N GLY A 8 24.15 1.79 -21.92
CA GLY A 8 25.29 2.51 -21.37
C GLY A 8 25.30 2.50 -19.84
N ASN A 9 26.49 2.45 -19.24
CA ASN A 9 26.61 2.37 -17.78
C ASN A 9 27.82 3.14 -17.24
N VAL A 10 27.73 3.60 -15.99
CA VAL A 10 28.79 4.31 -15.27
C VAL A 10 28.95 3.78 -13.85
N PRO A 11 30.16 3.77 -13.28
CA PRO A 11 30.34 3.46 -11.86
C PRO A 11 29.71 4.55 -10.98
N LEU A 12 29.10 4.15 -9.86
CA LEU A 12 28.59 5.06 -8.85
C LEU A 12 29.63 5.28 -7.74
N PRO A 13 29.68 6.48 -7.13
CA PRO A 13 30.52 6.72 -5.98
C PRO A 13 30.04 5.92 -4.75
N GLY A 14 30.92 5.68 -3.79
CA GLY A 14 30.55 5.13 -2.49
C GLY A 14 29.79 6.17 -1.67
N GLY A 15 28.46 6.21 -1.77
CA GLY A 15 27.61 7.14 -1.04
C GLY A 15 26.22 7.29 -1.70
N PRO A 16 25.34 8.11 -1.10
CA PRO A 16 24.01 8.32 -1.64
C PRO A 16 24.06 9.04 -2.99
N VAL A 17 23.15 8.65 -3.87
CA VAL A 17 22.91 9.27 -5.17
C VAL A 17 21.48 9.74 -5.27
N THR A 18 21.28 10.82 -6.01
CA THR A 18 19.98 11.42 -6.21
C THR A 18 19.58 11.30 -7.67
N VAL A 19 18.37 10.76 -7.89
CA VAL A 19 17.73 10.54 -9.17
C VAL A 19 16.53 11.47 -9.28
N ARG A 20 16.46 12.24 -10.37
CA ARG A 20 15.36 13.15 -10.67
C ARG A 20 14.95 13.02 -12.12
N VAL A 21 13.64 13.05 -12.35
CA VAL A 21 13.05 13.10 -13.70
C VAL A 21 12.10 14.30 -13.76
N PRO A 22 12.56 15.47 -14.26
CA PRO A 22 11.71 16.64 -14.39
C PRO A 22 10.58 16.41 -15.41
N GLY A 23 9.41 16.99 -15.13
CA GLY A 23 8.24 16.93 -16.03
C GLY A 23 7.00 16.40 -15.31
N ALA A 24 5.99 16.05 -16.11
CA ALA A 24 4.74 15.45 -15.65
C ALA A 24 4.90 13.93 -15.47
N PHE A 25 5.89 13.52 -14.68
CA PHE A 25 6.21 12.12 -14.41
C PHE A 25 6.20 11.83 -12.91
N ASP A 26 5.62 10.70 -12.55
CA ASP A 26 5.81 10.10 -11.24
C ASP A 26 7.01 9.15 -11.29
N VAL A 27 7.86 9.23 -10.27
CA VAL A 27 9.06 8.38 -10.13
C VAL A 27 8.79 7.31 -9.09
N SER A 28 9.05 6.06 -9.45
CA SER A 28 9.00 4.90 -8.57
C SER A 28 10.30 4.10 -8.66
N ALA A 29 10.59 3.27 -7.65
CA ALA A 29 11.77 2.43 -7.63
C ALA A 29 11.53 1.07 -6.98
N LEU A 30 12.09 0.01 -7.56
CA LEU A 30 11.99 -1.37 -7.07
C LEU A 30 13.37 -1.84 -6.60
N VAL A 31 13.51 -2.22 -5.34
CA VAL A 31 14.76 -2.77 -4.79
C VAL A 31 14.74 -4.30 -4.86
N THR A 32 15.59 -4.89 -5.69
CA THR A 32 15.54 -6.32 -6.04
C THR A 32 16.85 -7.05 -5.71
N ASP A 33 16.75 -8.37 -5.55
CA ASP A 33 17.89 -9.27 -5.36
C ASP A 33 18.49 -9.77 -6.69
N ASP A 34 19.42 -10.72 -6.62
CA ASP A 34 20.07 -11.30 -7.81
C ASP A 34 19.12 -12.11 -8.70
N GLY A 35 17.98 -12.56 -8.15
CA GLY A 35 16.88 -13.18 -8.91
C GLY A 35 16.00 -12.15 -9.62
N GLY A 36 16.23 -10.86 -9.42
CA GLY A 36 15.39 -9.78 -9.95
C GLY A 36 14.06 -9.65 -9.21
N LYS A 37 13.95 -10.19 -7.98
CA LYS A 37 12.73 -10.19 -7.19
C LYS A 37 12.82 -9.24 -6.00
N VAL A 38 11.72 -8.59 -5.65
CA VAL A 38 11.61 -7.83 -4.41
C VAL A 38 11.57 -8.78 -3.21
N GLY A 39 12.04 -8.35 -2.04
CA GLY A 39 11.92 -9.11 -0.80
C GLY A 39 10.54 -8.98 -0.14
N GLY A 40 9.66 -8.16 -0.69
CA GLY A 40 8.29 -7.87 -0.27
C GLY A 40 7.89 -6.43 -0.62
N ASP A 41 6.67 -6.01 -0.27
CA ASP A 41 6.16 -4.67 -0.61
C ASP A 41 7.04 -3.54 -0.09
N GLY A 42 7.71 -3.74 1.05
CA GLY A 42 8.66 -2.80 1.67
C GLY A 42 9.87 -2.41 0.80
N ASP A 43 10.07 -3.09 -0.33
CA ASP A 43 11.12 -2.82 -1.31
C ASP A 43 10.65 -2.04 -2.52
N PHE A 44 9.36 -1.72 -2.59
CA PHE A 44 8.79 -0.86 -3.62
C PHE A 44 8.64 0.58 -3.11
N VAL A 45 9.38 1.50 -3.70
CA VAL A 45 9.35 2.93 -3.36
C VAL A 45 8.52 3.68 -4.39
N PHE A 46 7.44 4.29 -3.98
CA PHE A 46 6.57 5.10 -4.82
C PHE A 46 5.84 6.13 -3.95
N TYR A 47 4.95 6.95 -4.52
CA TYR A 47 4.33 8.05 -3.75
C TYR A 47 3.57 7.57 -2.49
N ASN A 48 2.95 6.38 -2.51
CA ASN A 48 2.23 5.81 -1.36
C ASN A 48 3.15 5.09 -0.37
N GLN A 49 4.36 4.71 -0.79
CA GLN A 49 5.40 4.14 0.05
C GLN A 49 6.74 4.84 -0.23
N PRO A 50 6.95 6.06 0.28
CA PRO A 50 8.08 6.90 -0.13
C PRO A 50 9.41 6.44 0.45
N ARG A 51 9.48 5.30 1.14
CA ARG A 51 10.68 4.82 1.85
C ARG A 51 10.81 3.31 1.77
N ALA A 52 12.03 2.87 1.50
CA ALA A 52 12.54 1.51 1.71
C ALA A 52 13.93 1.62 2.39
N PRO A 53 14.49 0.55 2.99
CA PRO A 53 15.87 0.56 3.46
C PRO A 53 16.81 1.03 2.34
N GLY A 54 17.53 2.14 2.59
CA GLY A 54 18.46 2.73 1.63
C GLY A 54 17.82 3.44 0.42
N ALA A 55 16.50 3.61 0.35
CA ALA A 55 15.85 4.37 -0.72
C ALA A 55 14.72 5.27 -0.17
N ARG A 56 14.64 6.51 -0.66
CA ARG A 56 13.62 7.48 -0.24
C ARG A 56 13.19 8.35 -1.41
N LEU A 57 11.88 8.47 -1.61
CA LEU A 57 11.26 9.41 -2.53
C LEU A 57 10.71 10.60 -1.75
N ALA A 58 11.05 11.82 -2.16
CA ALA A 58 10.49 13.05 -1.63
C ALA A 58 10.46 14.11 -2.74
N ASP A 59 9.34 14.81 -2.91
CA ASP A 59 9.18 15.89 -3.91
C ASP A 59 9.63 15.48 -5.33
N GLY A 60 9.22 14.28 -5.76
CA GLY A 60 9.59 13.72 -7.08
C GLY A 60 11.08 13.38 -7.24
N THR A 61 11.84 13.40 -6.15
CA THR A 61 13.28 13.15 -6.11
C THR A 61 13.56 11.87 -5.33
N LEU A 62 14.15 10.89 -6.01
CA LEU A 62 14.53 9.61 -5.42
C LEU A 62 15.98 9.67 -4.95
N THR A 63 16.22 9.44 -3.67
CA THR A 63 17.57 9.29 -3.10
C THR A 63 17.81 7.82 -2.78
N VAL A 64 18.94 7.28 -3.25
CA VAL A 64 19.34 5.89 -3.01
C VAL A 64 20.72 5.89 -2.36
N ASP A 65 20.84 5.29 -1.17
CA ASP A 65 22.09 4.97 -0.50
C ASP A 65 22.34 3.46 -0.59
N PRO A 66 23.17 3.01 -1.54
CA PRO A 66 23.41 1.58 -1.75
C PRO A 66 23.98 0.85 -0.53
N ALA A 67 24.65 1.55 0.39
CA ALA A 67 25.21 0.96 1.60
C ALA A 67 24.15 0.69 2.68
N ARG A 68 22.96 1.31 2.57
CA ARG A 68 21.84 1.15 3.51
C ARG A 68 20.69 0.31 2.95
N LEU A 69 20.84 -0.22 1.73
CA LEU A 69 19.89 -1.17 1.18
C LEU A 69 19.81 -2.42 2.06
N ARG A 70 18.66 -3.12 2.01
CA ARG A 70 18.47 -4.35 2.79
C ARG A 70 19.56 -5.39 2.43
N PRO A 71 19.91 -6.31 3.35
CA PRO A 71 20.74 -7.45 3.04
C PRO A 71 20.17 -8.25 1.85
N GLY A 72 21.02 -8.61 0.89
CA GLY A 72 20.62 -9.34 -0.32
C GLY A 72 20.13 -8.47 -1.49
N ALA A 73 19.92 -7.16 -1.29
CA ALA A 73 19.63 -6.26 -2.40
C ALA A 73 20.84 -6.10 -3.32
N THR A 74 20.64 -6.29 -4.61
CA THR A 74 21.70 -6.15 -5.63
C THR A 74 21.30 -5.24 -6.77
N ARG A 75 20.05 -4.79 -6.82
CA ARG A 75 19.56 -3.88 -7.85
C ARG A 75 18.48 -2.91 -7.34
N VAL A 76 18.43 -1.71 -7.91
CA VAL A 76 17.35 -0.73 -7.76
C VAL A 76 16.92 -0.28 -9.15
N THR A 77 15.72 -0.65 -9.58
CA THR A 77 15.17 -0.28 -10.89
C THR A 77 14.34 0.99 -10.74
N VAL A 78 14.67 2.03 -11.51
CA VAL A 78 13.93 3.30 -11.55
C VAL A 78 12.90 3.27 -12.67
N VAL A 79 11.66 3.56 -12.30
CA VAL A 79 10.49 3.50 -13.17
C VAL A 79 9.86 4.88 -13.22
N VAL A 80 9.34 5.28 -14.38
CA VAL A 80 8.45 6.43 -14.50
C VAL A 80 7.11 6.08 -15.12
N SER A 81 6.11 6.81 -14.68
CA SER A 81 4.75 6.83 -15.24
C SER A 81 4.32 8.29 -15.44
N PRO A 82 3.29 8.57 -16.26
CA PRO A 82 2.65 9.87 -16.29
C PRO A 82 2.16 10.27 -14.89
N SER A 83 2.35 11.53 -14.49
CA SER A 83 1.80 12.05 -13.22
C SER A 83 0.29 12.30 -13.29
N ASP A 84 -0.24 12.43 -14.51
CA ASP A 84 -1.66 12.43 -14.80
C ASP A 84 -2.02 11.10 -15.48
N PRO A 85 -2.77 10.21 -14.82
CA PRO A 85 -3.11 8.89 -15.35
C PRO A 85 -4.05 8.93 -16.57
N GLU A 86 -4.71 10.07 -16.85
CA GLU A 86 -5.49 10.25 -18.09
C GLU A 86 -4.62 10.61 -19.30
N THR A 87 -3.37 11.02 -19.05
CA THR A 87 -2.41 11.37 -20.10
C THR A 87 -1.57 10.15 -20.47
N ALA A 88 -1.67 9.70 -21.72
CA ALA A 88 -0.82 8.63 -22.23
C ALA A 88 0.67 9.03 -22.18
N LEU A 89 1.55 8.11 -21.77
CA LEU A 89 2.97 8.38 -21.64
C LEU A 89 3.62 8.86 -22.95
N GLY A 90 3.18 8.33 -24.10
CA GLY A 90 3.62 8.77 -25.42
C GLY A 90 3.17 10.19 -25.82
N ALA A 91 2.19 10.78 -25.12
CA ALA A 91 1.77 12.17 -25.31
C ALA A 91 2.66 13.17 -24.55
N LEU A 92 3.51 12.69 -23.63
CA LEU A 92 4.45 13.51 -22.87
C LEU A 92 5.79 13.66 -23.60
N PRO A 93 6.58 14.73 -23.31
CA PRO A 93 7.97 14.82 -23.76
C PRO A 93 8.79 13.61 -23.30
N ALA A 94 9.89 13.27 -23.98
CA ALA A 94 10.74 12.16 -23.52
C ALA A 94 11.29 12.46 -22.10
N PRO A 95 11.15 11.53 -21.13
CA PRO A 95 11.60 11.76 -19.76
C PRO A 95 13.12 11.87 -19.71
N VAL A 96 13.64 12.88 -19.02
CA VAL A 96 15.09 13.10 -18.89
C VAL A 96 15.54 12.69 -17.49
N LEU A 97 16.34 11.63 -17.41
CA LEU A 97 16.97 11.19 -16.17
C LEU A 97 18.14 12.10 -15.82
N HIS A 98 18.14 12.62 -14.60
CA HIS A 98 19.29 13.30 -14.00
C HIS A 98 19.75 12.54 -12.76
N VAL A 99 21.04 12.15 -12.74
CA VAL A 99 21.65 11.48 -11.58
C VAL A 99 22.81 12.30 -11.05
N THR A 100 22.80 12.58 -9.75
CA THR A 100 23.81 13.39 -9.04
C THR A 100 24.36 12.65 -7.81
N ASP A 101 25.58 12.97 -7.41
CA ASP A 101 26.14 12.51 -6.13
C ASP A 101 25.66 13.35 -4.94
N ALA A 102 26.05 12.97 -3.73
CA ALA A 102 25.74 13.69 -2.49
C ALA A 102 26.21 15.16 -2.47
N ALA A 103 27.19 15.54 -3.31
CA ALA A 103 27.68 16.90 -3.44
C ALA A 103 26.96 17.68 -4.57
N GLY A 104 25.94 17.09 -5.20
CA GLY A 104 25.18 17.67 -6.29
C GLY A 104 25.89 17.62 -7.65
N ARG A 105 27.04 16.94 -7.76
CA ARG A 105 27.75 16.82 -9.04
C ARG A 105 27.04 15.83 -9.95
N THR A 106 26.81 16.20 -11.20
CA THR A 106 26.14 15.33 -12.17
C THR A 106 27.00 14.13 -12.55
N LEU A 107 26.50 12.95 -12.21
CA LEU A 107 27.11 11.66 -12.54
C LEU A 107 26.70 11.22 -13.94
N ALA A 108 25.40 11.25 -14.24
CA ALA A 108 24.86 10.82 -15.52
C ALA A 108 23.60 11.59 -15.91
N ARG A 109 23.38 11.66 -17.21
CA ARG A 109 22.11 12.08 -17.81
C ARG A 109 21.71 11.07 -18.88
N PHE A 110 20.42 10.80 -19.00
CA PHE A 110 19.90 9.87 -20.01
C PHE A 110 18.54 10.36 -20.52
N THR A 111 18.37 10.33 -21.83
CA THR A 111 17.08 10.54 -22.50
C THR A 111 16.77 9.31 -23.36
N PRO A 112 15.74 8.52 -23.01
CA PRO A 112 15.33 7.37 -23.80
C PRO A 112 14.62 7.82 -25.09
N ALA A 113 14.38 6.87 -26.00
CA ALA A 113 13.47 7.11 -27.11
C ALA A 113 12.06 7.45 -26.58
N ARG A 114 11.27 8.19 -27.38
CA ARG A 114 9.89 8.50 -26.97
C ARG A 114 9.08 7.20 -26.83
N PRO A 115 8.38 7.00 -25.70
CA PRO A 115 7.43 5.91 -25.55
C PRO A 115 6.34 6.01 -26.62
N GLY A 116 5.91 4.86 -27.15
CA GLY A 116 4.79 4.73 -28.07
C GLY A 116 3.51 4.43 -27.30
N SER A 117 3.09 3.17 -27.27
CA SER A 117 1.87 2.69 -26.61
C SER A 117 2.08 2.27 -25.15
N GLU A 118 3.30 2.36 -24.63
CA GLU A 118 3.64 1.92 -23.28
C GLU A 118 3.11 2.87 -22.21
N THR A 119 2.73 2.33 -21.05
CA THR A 119 2.08 3.08 -19.96
C THR A 119 3.06 3.41 -18.84
N VAL A 120 4.16 2.64 -18.72
CA VAL A 120 5.30 2.95 -17.84
C VAL A 120 6.63 2.69 -18.54
N LEU A 121 7.71 3.28 -18.04
CA LEU A 121 9.04 3.20 -18.62
C LEU A 121 10.11 2.92 -17.55
N LEU A 122 10.90 1.86 -17.74
CA LEU A 122 12.10 1.59 -16.96
C LEU A 122 13.22 2.47 -17.49
N LEU A 123 13.59 3.49 -16.74
CA LEU A 123 14.58 4.47 -17.17
C LEU A 123 16.01 3.99 -16.94
N ALA A 124 16.27 3.45 -15.76
CA ALA A 124 17.60 3.03 -15.39
C ALA A 124 17.56 2.00 -14.26
N GLU A 125 18.66 1.27 -14.10
CA GLU A 125 18.91 0.43 -12.94
C GLU A 125 20.23 0.81 -12.27
N LEU A 126 20.23 0.85 -10.95
CA LEU A 126 21.45 0.80 -10.14
C LEU A 126 21.68 -0.67 -9.83
N TYR A 127 22.86 -1.21 -10.12
CA TYR A 127 23.13 -2.64 -9.92
C TYR A 127 24.52 -2.85 -9.34
N ARG A 128 24.65 -3.89 -8.52
CA ARG A 128 25.91 -4.31 -7.92
C ARG A 128 26.76 -5.06 -8.96
N ARG A 129 28.03 -4.71 -9.07
CA ARG A 129 29.01 -5.43 -9.90
C ARG A 129 30.34 -5.52 -9.15
N GLY A 130 30.69 -6.72 -8.69
CA GLY A 130 31.82 -6.92 -7.79
C GLY A 130 31.59 -6.20 -6.45
N ALA A 131 32.61 -5.46 -5.98
CA ALA A 131 32.52 -4.72 -4.73
C ALA A 131 31.78 -3.36 -4.84
N GLY A 132 31.46 -2.91 -6.06
CA GLY A 132 30.89 -1.57 -6.31
C GLY A 132 29.49 -1.59 -6.93
N TRP A 133 28.88 -0.42 -7.00
CA TRP A 133 27.60 -0.18 -7.67
C TRP A 133 27.80 0.58 -8.98
N LYS A 134 26.93 0.31 -9.95
CA LYS A 134 26.93 0.96 -11.26
C LYS A 134 25.51 1.40 -11.61
N LEU A 135 25.38 2.47 -12.37
CA LEU A 135 24.14 2.87 -13.02
C LEU A 135 24.14 2.38 -14.46
N ARG A 136 23.03 1.85 -14.95
CA ARG A 136 22.79 1.51 -16.37
C ARG A 136 21.53 2.17 -16.87
N ALA A 137 21.60 2.80 -18.03
CA ALA A 137 20.44 3.31 -18.76
C ALA A 137 19.70 2.15 -19.44
N LEU A 138 18.38 2.09 -19.28
CA LEU A 138 17.53 1.06 -19.88
C LEU A 138 16.72 1.65 -21.03
N GLY A 139 15.71 2.46 -20.70
CA GLY A 139 14.80 3.06 -21.69
C GLY A 139 13.82 2.05 -22.30
N GLN A 140 13.35 1.09 -21.49
CA GLN A 140 12.45 0.03 -21.93
C GLN A 140 11.03 0.32 -21.46
N GLY A 141 10.09 0.37 -22.41
CA GLY A 141 8.67 0.58 -22.13
C GLY A 141 7.96 -0.72 -21.71
N TYR A 142 6.90 -0.57 -20.92
CA TYR A 142 6.04 -1.65 -20.46
C TYR A 142 4.58 -1.32 -20.76
N ALA A 143 3.89 -2.23 -21.44
CA ALA A 143 2.51 -2.05 -21.89
C ALA A 143 1.50 -2.23 -20.74
N ASP A 144 1.76 -3.14 -19.81
CA ASP A 144 0.83 -3.57 -18.75
C ASP A 144 0.84 -2.68 -17.49
N GLY A 145 1.44 -1.49 -17.58
CA GLY A 145 1.43 -0.48 -16.53
C GLY A 145 2.30 -0.82 -15.32
N LEU A 146 2.22 0.03 -14.30
CA LEU A 146 2.98 -0.13 -13.07
C LEU A 146 2.61 -1.42 -12.32
N ALA A 147 1.34 -1.84 -12.43
CA ALA A 147 0.84 -3.08 -11.84
C ALA A 147 1.38 -4.33 -12.55
N GLY A 148 1.40 -4.37 -13.89
CA GLY A 148 2.04 -5.45 -14.65
C GLY A 148 3.56 -5.49 -14.41
N LEU A 149 4.20 -4.33 -14.30
CA LEU A 149 5.60 -4.24 -13.93
C LEU A 149 5.88 -4.79 -12.53
N ALA A 150 5.04 -4.46 -11.55
CA ALA A 150 5.18 -4.96 -10.19
C ALA A 150 5.13 -6.51 -10.16
N ARG A 151 4.20 -7.13 -10.91
CA ARG A 151 4.10 -8.60 -11.10
C ARG A 151 5.40 -9.21 -11.61
N ASP A 152 5.98 -8.65 -12.67
CA ASP A 152 7.20 -9.20 -13.28
C ASP A 152 8.41 -9.17 -12.33
N PHE A 153 8.50 -8.13 -11.51
CA PHE A 153 9.54 -7.98 -10.47
C PHE A 153 9.21 -8.69 -9.15
N GLY A 154 8.16 -9.54 -9.12
CA GLY A 154 7.84 -10.40 -7.98
C GLY A 154 6.94 -9.79 -6.90
N VAL A 155 6.19 -8.75 -7.24
CA VAL A 155 5.12 -8.20 -6.41
C VAL A 155 3.82 -8.89 -6.86
N ASP A 156 3.24 -9.77 -6.04
CA ASP A 156 2.06 -10.55 -6.45
C ASP A 156 0.79 -9.69 -6.56
N VAL A 157 0.39 -9.38 -7.79
CA VAL A 157 -0.97 -8.96 -8.12
C VAL A 157 -1.59 -10.16 -8.87
N LEU A 158 -2.32 -11.02 -8.16
CA LEU A 158 -2.95 -12.20 -8.78
C LEU A 158 -4.31 -11.84 -9.39
N ASP A 159 -4.55 -12.37 -10.59
CA ASP A 159 -5.84 -12.37 -11.27
C ASP A 159 -6.76 -13.47 -10.71
N ASP A 160 -8.06 -13.14 -10.68
CA ASP A 160 -9.25 -13.92 -10.35
C ASP A 160 -9.09 -15.42 -10.01
N ALA A 161 -9.38 -15.73 -8.74
CA ALA A 161 -9.98 -17.01 -8.36
C ALA A 161 -11.25 -16.76 -7.54
N ALA A 162 -12.38 -17.30 -8.01
CA ALA A 162 -13.68 -17.18 -7.37
C ALA A 162 -13.64 -17.66 -5.90
N PRO A 163 -14.35 -17.00 -4.98
CA PRO A 163 -14.32 -17.37 -3.57
C PRO A 163 -14.98 -18.74 -3.34
N PRO A 164 -14.35 -19.65 -2.57
CA PRO A 164 -15.02 -20.88 -2.14
C PRO A 164 -16.15 -20.56 -1.14
N THR A 165 -17.23 -21.33 -1.24
CA THR A 165 -18.38 -21.29 -0.33
C THR A 165 -17.96 -21.57 1.13
N ALA A 166 -18.38 -20.70 2.04
CA ALA A 166 -18.07 -20.75 3.46
C ALA A 166 -18.60 -22.03 4.16
N PRO A 167 -17.80 -22.73 4.98
CA PRO A 167 -18.30 -23.72 5.94
C PRO A 167 -19.02 -23.03 7.11
N GLY A 168 -19.94 -23.75 7.76
CA GLY A 168 -20.69 -23.27 8.93
C GLY A 168 -19.82 -22.93 10.14
N PRO A 169 -20.35 -22.20 11.13
CA PRO A 169 -19.58 -21.63 12.23
C PRO A 169 -18.95 -22.74 13.10
N PRO A 170 -17.62 -22.72 13.30
CA PRO A 170 -16.97 -23.63 14.24
C PRO A 170 -17.35 -23.28 15.68
N THR A 171 -17.51 -24.31 16.51
CA THR A 171 -17.66 -24.19 17.97
C THR A 171 -16.35 -23.71 18.60
N VAL A 172 -16.47 -22.74 19.50
CA VAL A 172 -15.39 -21.97 20.16
C VAL A 172 -14.59 -22.85 21.14
N PRO A 173 -13.26 -23.02 20.98
CA PRO A 173 -12.36 -23.34 22.11
C PRO A 173 -12.29 -22.11 23.03
N ASP A 174 -12.11 -22.31 24.33
CA ASP A 174 -11.97 -21.24 25.32
C ASP A 174 -11.01 -20.15 24.81
N ALA A 175 -11.58 -18.99 24.43
CA ALA A 175 -10.92 -18.05 23.52
C ALA A 175 -9.67 -17.38 24.12
N ASP A 176 -9.44 -17.55 25.42
CA ASP A 176 -8.25 -17.08 26.15
C ASP A 176 -7.58 -18.20 26.94
N ALA A 177 -7.66 -19.46 26.47
CA ALA A 177 -7.08 -20.62 27.16
C ALA A 177 -5.57 -20.47 27.47
N ASP A 178 -4.86 -19.63 26.71
CA ASP A 178 -3.43 -19.34 26.86
C ASP A 178 -3.12 -18.05 27.67
N GLY A 179 -4.14 -17.31 28.10
CA GLY A 179 -4.00 -16.06 28.87
C GLY A 179 -3.46 -14.87 28.05
N PHE A 180 -3.45 -14.98 26.72
CA PHE A 180 -2.95 -13.95 25.82
C PHE A 180 -3.70 -12.62 25.96
N LEU A 181 -5.04 -12.66 26.02
CA LEU A 181 -5.87 -11.45 26.09
C LEU A 181 -5.63 -10.70 27.40
N GLY A 182 -5.46 -11.42 28.51
CA GLY A 182 -5.11 -10.85 29.80
C GLY A 182 -3.80 -10.06 29.75
N LEU A 183 -2.75 -10.65 29.16
CA LEU A 183 -1.44 -10.00 29.02
C LEU A 183 -1.50 -8.76 28.10
N VAL A 184 -2.20 -8.87 26.97
CA VAL A 184 -2.39 -7.76 26.03
C VAL A 184 -3.15 -6.61 26.69
N ASN A 185 -4.25 -6.89 27.39
CA ASN A 185 -5.06 -5.87 28.03
C ASN A 185 -4.35 -5.22 29.22
N ALA A 186 -3.52 -5.98 29.97
CA ALA A 186 -2.65 -5.42 30.98
C ALA A 186 -1.62 -4.44 30.37
N ALA A 187 -0.97 -4.85 29.27
CA ALA A 187 -0.01 -3.98 28.55
C ALA A 187 -0.67 -2.73 27.98
N ARG A 188 -1.87 -2.84 27.39
CA ARG A 188 -2.64 -1.70 26.87
C ARG A 188 -3.05 -0.74 27.98
N THR A 189 -3.58 -1.26 29.09
CA THR A 189 -3.98 -0.46 30.25
C THR A 189 -2.80 0.30 30.85
N ALA A 190 -1.65 -0.36 31.00
CA ALA A 190 -0.43 0.27 31.50
C ALA A 190 0.07 1.42 30.59
N ALA A 191 -0.21 1.35 29.29
CA ALA A 191 0.10 2.40 28.31
C ALA A 191 -1.02 3.46 28.15
N GLY A 192 -2.13 3.36 28.90
CA GLY A 192 -3.27 4.25 28.80
C GLY A 192 -4.22 3.96 27.62
N SER A 193 -4.02 2.86 26.90
CA SER A 193 -4.90 2.41 25.82
C SER A 193 -6.06 1.57 26.37
N PRO A 194 -7.27 1.69 25.80
CA PRO A 194 -8.42 0.90 26.24
C PRO A 194 -8.20 -0.60 26.01
N PRO A 195 -8.76 -1.47 26.87
CA PRO A 195 -8.72 -2.91 26.64
C PRO A 195 -9.49 -3.27 25.36
N ILE A 196 -9.17 -4.43 24.79
CA ILE A 196 -9.82 -5.00 23.62
C ILE A 196 -10.53 -6.30 23.95
N THR A 197 -11.41 -6.72 23.04
CA THR A 197 -12.20 -7.94 23.15
C THR A 197 -11.74 -8.98 22.12
N ALA A 198 -11.74 -10.26 22.49
CA ALA A 198 -11.50 -11.34 21.54
C ALA A 198 -12.69 -11.50 20.56
N ASP A 199 -12.41 -11.76 19.28
CA ASP A 199 -13.41 -12.13 18.28
C ASP A 199 -13.06 -13.49 17.66
N ALA A 200 -14.03 -14.42 17.66
CA ALA A 200 -13.83 -15.79 17.19
C ALA A 200 -13.51 -15.87 15.69
N ARG A 201 -14.01 -14.94 14.87
CA ARG A 201 -13.75 -14.91 13.42
C ARG A 201 -12.31 -14.48 13.15
N LEU A 202 -11.84 -13.47 13.89
CA LEU A 202 -10.43 -13.05 13.84
C LEU A 202 -9.51 -14.16 14.36
N HIS A 203 -9.92 -14.91 15.39
CA HIS A 203 -9.15 -16.04 15.92
C HIS A 203 -9.02 -17.16 14.86
N ALA A 204 -10.11 -17.50 14.18
CA ALA A 204 -10.09 -18.47 13.07
C ALA A 204 -9.17 -18.02 11.93
N ALA A 205 -9.27 -16.74 11.51
CA ALA A 205 -8.41 -16.18 10.47
C ALA A 205 -6.93 -16.18 10.87
N ALA A 206 -6.62 -15.77 12.10
CA ALA A 206 -5.26 -15.71 12.61
C ALA A 206 -4.64 -17.11 12.76
N GLY A 207 -5.40 -18.08 13.28
CA GLY A 207 -4.98 -19.48 13.39
C GLY A 207 -4.68 -20.11 12.02
N ALA A 208 -5.58 -19.92 11.05
CA ALA A 208 -5.36 -20.41 9.68
C ALA A 208 -4.12 -19.77 9.04
N HIS A 209 -3.92 -18.47 9.23
CA HIS A 209 -2.75 -17.76 8.69
C HIS A 209 -1.44 -18.20 9.34
N ALA A 210 -1.44 -18.37 10.67
CA ALA A 210 -0.28 -18.86 11.42
C ALA A 210 0.12 -20.26 10.97
N ALA A 211 -0.85 -21.17 10.77
CA ALA A 211 -0.61 -22.51 10.26
C ALA A 211 -0.01 -22.48 8.84
N ALA A 212 -0.52 -21.61 7.95
CA ALA A 212 0.01 -21.46 6.60
C ALA A 212 1.45 -20.91 6.59
N MET A 213 1.76 -19.91 7.43
CA MET A 213 3.13 -19.41 7.61
C MET A 213 4.06 -20.49 8.17
N ALA A 214 3.61 -21.26 9.16
CA ALA A 214 4.38 -22.34 9.77
C ALA A 214 4.68 -23.47 8.77
N ALA A 215 3.69 -23.86 7.96
CA ALA A 215 3.88 -24.85 6.89
C ALA A 215 4.86 -24.34 5.82
N ALA A 216 4.84 -23.04 5.52
CA ALA A 216 5.75 -22.44 4.55
C ALA A 216 7.16 -22.18 5.10
N GLY A 217 7.28 -22.00 6.42
CA GLY A 217 8.51 -21.56 7.09
C GLY A 217 8.86 -20.10 6.81
N THR A 218 7.86 -19.24 6.54
CA THR A 218 8.07 -17.85 6.10
C THR A 218 7.00 -16.93 6.67
N LEU A 219 7.39 -15.74 7.11
CA LEU A 219 6.46 -14.66 7.47
C LEU A 219 6.00 -13.95 6.20
N SER A 220 4.69 -13.84 6.01
CA SER A 220 4.13 -13.10 4.87
C SER A 220 2.69 -12.67 5.15
N ILE A 221 2.30 -11.50 4.64
CA ILE A 221 0.90 -11.04 4.62
C ILE A 221 0.07 -11.98 3.76
N GLU A 222 0.64 -12.45 2.65
CA GLU A 222 0.06 -13.42 1.74
C GLU A 222 0.84 -14.72 1.77
N THR A 223 0.18 -15.81 2.16
CA THR A 223 0.82 -17.11 2.26
C THR A 223 0.87 -17.80 0.91
N ARG A 224 1.61 -18.92 0.79
CA ARG A 224 1.83 -19.63 -0.48
C ARG A 224 0.55 -20.13 -1.18
N ASP A 225 -0.57 -20.14 -0.48
CA ASP A 225 -1.88 -20.44 -1.04
C ASP A 225 -2.54 -19.22 -1.74
N GLY A 226 -1.84 -18.09 -1.84
CA GLY A 226 -2.30 -16.87 -2.52
C GLY A 226 -3.32 -16.08 -1.71
N VAL A 227 -3.50 -16.39 -0.42
CA VAL A 227 -4.49 -15.74 0.43
C VAL A 227 -3.82 -14.84 1.46
N SER A 228 -4.18 -13.56 1.44
CA SER A 228 -3.73 -12.60 2.44
C SER A 228 -4.44 -12.78 3.79
N VAL A 229 -3.78 -12.38 4.87
CA VAL A 229 -4.37 -12.37 6.22
C VAL A 229 -5.65 -11.52 6.29
N HIS A 230 -5.71 -10.47 5.48
CA HIS A 230 -6.86 -9.58 5.32
C HIS A 230 -8.04 -10.27 4.66
N GLN A 231 -7.80 -11.03 3.57
CA GLN A 231 -8.81 -11.85 2.92
C GLN A 231 -9.30 -12.95 3.88
N ARG A 232 -8.41 -13.60 4.65
CA ARG A 232 -8.82 -14.58 5.67
C ARG A 232 -9.76 -13.99 6.71
N ALA A 233 -9.51 -12.76 7.18
CA ALA A 233 -10.38 -12.09 8.14
C ALA A 233 -11.80 -11.86 7.57
N VAL A 234 -11.89 -11.40 6.31
CA VAL A 234 -13.19 -11.18 5.65
C VAL A 234 -13.88 -12.51 5.31
N SER A 235 -13.16 -13.52 4.84
CA SER A 235 -13.69 -14.87 4.57
C SER A 235 -14.17 -15.58 5.85
N ALA A 236 -13.57 -15.28 7.00
CA ALA A 236 -14.06 -15.71 8.31
C ALA A 236 -15.30 -14.93 8.78
N GLY A 237 -15.78 -13.97 7.98
CA GLY A 237 -16.97 -13.17 8.26
C GLY A 237 -16.72 -11.92 9.11
N PHE A 238 -15.47 -11.49 9.30
CA PHE A 238 -15.16 -10.25 10.01
C PHE A 238 -14.97 -9.09 9.03
N ALA A 239 -16.02 -8.28 8.86
CA ALA A 239 -15.92 -7.01 8.15
C ALA A 239 -15.35 -5.93 9.08
N TYR A 240 -14.42 -5.12 8.59
CA TYR A 240 -13.70 -4.13 9.39
C TYR A 240 -13.54 -2.77 8.71
N LEU A 241 -13.40 -1.72 9.52
CA LEU A 241 -13.02 -0.36 9.07
C LEU A 241 -11.51 -0.21 8.96
N THR A 242 -10.78 -0.90 9.83
CA THR A 242 -9.32 -0.91 9.85
C THR A 242 -8.86 -2.19 10.50
N VAL A 243 -7.68 -2.65 10.05
CA VAL A 243 -7.00 -3.83 10.56
C VAL A 243 -5.52 -3.49 10.71
N GLY A 244 -4.90 -4.04 11.73
CA GLY A 244 -3.46 -4.13 11.84
C GLY A 244 -3.07 -5.56 12.19
N GLU A 245 -1.81 -5.88 11.96
CA GLU A 245 -1.30 -7.22 12.16
C GLU A 245 0.08 -7.24 12.81
N HIS A 246 0.32 -8.32 13.55
CA HIS A 246 1.64 -8.76 13.94
C HIS A 246 1.86 -10.16 13.40
N LEU A 247 2.79 -10.27 12.45
CA LEU A 247 3.26 -11.55 11.90
C LEU A 247 4.69 -11.75 12.38
N VAL A 248 4.90 -12.76 13.23
CA VAL A 248 6.16 -12.90 13.96
C VAL A 248 6.53 -14.37 14.10
N SER A 249 7.82 -14.68 13.94
CA SER A 249 8.37 -16.00 14.28
C SER A 249 9.28 -15.90 15.48
N GLY A 250 9.25 -16.87 16.39
CA GLY A 250 10.22 -16.98 17.48
C GLY A 250 9.61 -17.00 18.89
N PRO A 251 8.71 -16.07 19.27
CA PRO A 251 8.07 -16.11 20.58
C PRO A 251 7.41 -17.48 20.81
N ARG A 252 7.68 -18.11 21.95
CA ARG A 252 7.14 -19.44 22.29
C ARG A 252 5.92 -19.36 23.18
N THR A 253 5.69 -18.21 23.80
CA THR A 253 4.60 -17.98 24.75
C THR A 253 3.91 -16.65 24.48
N PRO A 254 2.65 -16.47 24.91
CA PRO A 254 1.98 -15.17 24.90
C PRO A 254 2.78 -14.05 25.56
N ALA A 255 3.46 -14.33 26.67
CA ALA A 255 4.28 -13.35 27.39
C ALA A 255 5.49 -12.89 26.56
N GLU A 256 6.18 -13.83 25.91
CA GLU A 256 7.28 -13.51 24.98
C GLU A 256 6.77 -12.71 23.76
N PHE A 257 5.57 -13.01 23.26
CA PHE A 257 4.97 -12.25 22.17
C PHE A 257 4.67 -10.81 22.59
N VAL A 258 4.07 -10.60 23.76
CA VAL A 258 3.79 -9.24 24.27
C VAL A 258 5.10 -8.48 24.50
N ALA A 259 6.13 -9.13 25.04
CA ALA A 259 7.46 -8.54 25.19
C ALA A 259 8.08 -8.16 23.83
N TYR A 260 7.93 -9.01 22.81
CA TYR A 260 8.33 -8.71 21.43
C TYR A 260 7.61 -7.45 20.92
N CYS A 261 6.29 -7.37 21.10
CA CYS A 261 5.52 -6.20 20.66
C CYS A 261 5.99 -4.91 21.32
N GLN A 262 6.44 -4.97 22.58
CA GLN A 262 7.00 -3.82 23.30
C GLN A 262 8.43 -3.46 22.89
N GLY A 263 9.14 -4.35 22.17
CA GLY A 263 10.56 -4.21 21.87
C GLY A 263 10.91 -3.08 20.89
N THR A 264 10.00 -2.72 19.97
CA THR A 264 10.25 -1.65 18.98
C THR A 264 9.08 -0.65 18.93
N GLU A 265 9.36 0.59 18.53
CA GLU A 265 8.30 1.59 18.33
C GLU A 265 7.26 1.14 17.31
N ARG A 266 7.70 0.48 16.22
CA ARG A 266 6.81 -0.01 15.16
C ARG A 266 5.78 -1.01 15.69
N THR A 267 6.23 -2.02 16.41
CA THR A 267 5.36 -3.07 16.96
C THR A 267 4.51 -2.56 18.12
N ARG A 268 5.08 -1.67 18.93
CA ARG A 268 4.41 -1.04 20.07
C ARG A 268 3.24 -0.19 19.63
N ARG A 269 3.39 0.55 18.52
CA ARG A 269 2.35 1.42 17.97
C ARG A 269 1.06 0.65 17.66
N THR A 270 1.15 -0.51 17.01
CA THR A 270 -0.03 -1.32 16.69
C THR A 270 -0.65 -1.93 17.96
N LEU A 271 0.16 -2.43 18.90
CA LEU A 271 -0.33 -3.00 20.17
C LEU A 271 -1.13 -1.97 20.99
N HIS A 272 -0.69 -0.72 21.00
CA HIS A 272 -1.29 0.35 21.81
C HIS A 272 -2.22 1.27 21.04
N ASP A 273 -2.48 1.01 19.76
CA ASP A 273 -3.40 1.82 18.98
C ASP A 273 -4.78 1.80 19.65
N THR A 274 -5.25 3.00 20.01
CA THR A 274 -6.51 3.22 20.71
C THR A 274 -7.72 3.01 19.82
N ALA A 275 -7.54 2.99 18.49
CA ALA A 275 -8.62 2.71 17.57
C ALA A 275 -9.08 1.24 17.67
N PHE A 276 -8.16 0.29 17.84
CA PHE A 276 -8.50 -1.14 17.87
C PHE A 276 -9.35 -1.48 19.08
N THR A 277 -10.41 -2.27 18.82
CA THR A 277 -11.38 -2.70 19.83
C THR A 277 -11.48 -4.22 19.91
N HIS A 278 -11.13 -4.92 18.83
CA HIS A 278 -11.20 -6.37 18.74
C HIS A 278 -9.85 -6.95 18.34
N ALA A 279 -9.59 -8.19 18.75
CA ALA A 279 -8.47 -8.96 18.24
C ALA A 279 -8.79 -10.44 18.08
N GLY A 280 -8.00 -11.09 17.24
CA GLY A 280 -7.87 -12.54 17.19
C GLY A 280 -6.41 -12.90 16.98
N TRP A 281 -5.99 -14.02 17.55
CA TRP A 281 -4.62 -14.49 17.49
C TRP A 281 -4.60 -15.97 17.19
N GLY A 282 -3.46 -16.43 16.68
CA GLY A 282 -3.18 -17.84 16.49
C GLY A 282 -1.69 -18.03 16.36
N HIS A 283 -1.22 -19.21 16.75
CA HIS A 283 0.16 -19.59 16.56
C HIS A 283 0.26 -21.05 16.12
N ALA A 284 1.27 -21.35 15.32
CA ALA A 284 1.57 -22.70 14.87
C ALA A 284 3.08 -22.90 14.82
N THR A 285 3.53 -24.11 15.15
CA THR A 285 4.94 -24.48 15.06
C THR A 285 5.21 -25.16 13.73
N GLY A 286 6.27 -24.73 13.04
CA GLY A 286 6.65 -25.27 11.73
C GLY A 286 8.02 -24.78 11.30
N GLY A 287 8.26 -24.69 9.99
CA GLY A 287 9.57 -24.33 9.45
C GLY A 287 10.63 -25.43 9.63
N ARG A 288 11.86 -25.14 9.17
CA ARG A 288 12.96 -26.14 9.18
C ARG A 288 13.54 -26.35 10.58
N ALA A 289 13.45 -25.37 11.47
CA ALA A 289 13.99 -25.45 12.83
C ALA A 289 12.89 -25.61 13.90
N GLY A 290 11.62 -25.79 13.49
CA GLY A 290 10.50 -25.91 14.43
C GLY A 290 10.20 -24.59 15.13
N GLU A 291 10.28 -23.47 14.41
CA GLU A 291 9.94 -22.15 14.94
C GLU A 291 8.43 -21.99 15.15
N THR A 292 8.04 -21.22 16.17
CA THR A 292 6.64 -20.83 16.39
C THR A 292 6.33 -19.56 15.59
N TYR A 293 5.30 -19.63 14.74
CA TYR A 293 4.78 -18.54 13.93
C TYR A 293 3.50 -18.02 14.55
N TRP A 294 3.45 -16.71 14.82
CA TRP A 294 2.32 -15.98 15.38
C TRP A 294 1.67 -15.12 14.31
N THR A 295 0.34 -15.14 14.30
CA THR A 295 -0.50 -14.13 13.66
C THR A 295 -1.37 -13.50 14.73
N VAL A 296 -1.35 -12.18 14.83
CA VAL A 296 -2.32 -11.44 15.65
C VAL A 296 -2.93 -10.34 14.81
N LEU A 297 -4.26 -10.33 14.73
CA LEU A 297 -5.06 -9.33 14.05
C LEU A 297 -5.70 -8.40 15.08
N TRP A 298 -5.57 -7.10 14.86
CA TRP A 298 -6.17 -6.03 15.64
C TRP A 298 -7.14 -5.31 14.73
N ALA A 299 -8.40 -5.15 15.13
CA ALA A 299 -9.39 -4.61 14.20
C ALA A 299 -10.42 -3.72 14.87
N VAL A 300 -11.05 -2.90 14.03
CA VAL A 300 -12.28 -2.17 14.33
C VAL A 300 -13.37 -2.74 13.43
N PRO A 301 -14.46 -3.30 13.99
CA PRO A 301 -15.51 -3.89 13.19
C PRO A 301 -16.20 -2.82 12.33
N LEU A 302 -16.59 -3.23 11.12
CA LEU A 302 -17.40 -2.42 10.24
C LEU A 302 -18.81 -2.32 10.82
N THR A 303 -19.20 -1.10 11.17
CA THR A 303 -20.57 -0.77 11.56
C THR A 303 -21.03 0.41 10.71
N PRO A 304 -22.33 0.54 10.39
CA PRO A 304 -22.83 1.68 9.63
C PRO A 304 -22.42 3.02 10.24
N LYS A 305 -22.60 3.17 11.56
CA LYS A 305 -22.20 4.37 12.31
C LYS A 305 -20.69 4.63 12.29
N GLY A 306 -19.88 3.57 12.34
CA GLY A 306 -18.43 3.68 12.24
C GLY A 306 -17.98 4.13 10.85
N LEU A 307 -18.60 3.58 9.80
CA LEU A 307 -18.38 3.98 8.43
C LEU A 307 -18.76 5.46 8.22
N ASP A 308 -19.93 5.89 8.69
CA ASP A 308 -20.37 7.29 8.63
C ASP A 308 -19.37 8.24 9.31
N ARG A 309 -18.84 7.85 10.49
CA ARG A 309 -17.84 8.66 11.20
C ARG A 309 -16.55 8.77 10.40
N VAL A 310 -16.05 7.66 9.86
CA VAL A 310 -14.77 7.63 9.13
C VAL A 310 -14.88 8.40 7.82
N THR A 311 -15.95 8.23 7.05
CA THR A 311 -16.17 8.97 5.79
C THR A 311 -16.39 10.46 6.05
N ALA A 312 -17.13 10.84 7.08
CA ALA A 312 -17.28 12.24 7.50
C ALA A 312 -15.94 12.87 7.92
N GLU A 313 -15.07 12.11 8.59
CA GLU A 313 -13.73 12.58 8.95
C GLU A 313 -12.86 12.82 7.70
N VAL A 314 -12.90 11.93 6.71
CA VAL A 314 -12.22 12.16 5.42
C VAL A 314 -12.71 13.45 4.75
N VAL A 315 -14.02 13.69 4.72
CA VAL A 315 -14.61 14.93 4.18
C VAL A 315 -14.10 16.16 4.95
N ARG A 316 -14.10 16.10 6.29
CA ARG A 316 -13.64 17.19 7.16
C ARG A 316 -12.16 17.51 6.92
N LEU A 317 -11.31 16.49 6.86
CA LEU A 317 -9.87 16.63 6.61
C LEU A 317 -9.61 17.18 5.21
N THR A 318 -10.31 16.68 4.19
CA THR A 318 -10.24 17.21 2.81
C THR A 318 -10.63 18.69 2.76
N ASN A 319 -11.70 19.07 3.45
CA ASN A 319 -12.14 20.47 3.53
C ASN A 319 -11.16 21.37 4.29
N ARG A 320 -10.39 20.83 5.23
CA ARG A 320 -9.30 21.57 5.90
C ARG A 320 -8.18 21.90 4.90
N GLU A 321 -7.79 20.95 4.05
CA GLU A 321 -6.78 21.19 3.01
C GLU A 321 -7.26 22.26 2.00
N ARG A 322 -8.54 22.18 1.60
CA ARG A 322 -9.17 23.19 0.73
C ARG A 322 -9.24 24.57 1.37
N ALA A 323 -9.62 24.66 2.64
CA ALA A 323 -9.65 25.91 3.37
C ALA A 323 -8.24 26.54 3.48
N GLY A 324 -7.21 25.72 3.70
CA GLY A 324 -5.81 26.16 3.68
C GLY A 324 -5.37 26.74 2.33
N ALA A 325 -5.99 26.30 1.24
CA ALA A 325 -5.78 26.82 -0.11
C ALA A 325 -6.75 27.96 -0.50
N GLY A 326 -7.59 28.46 0.42
CA GLY A 326 -8.55 29.53 0.15
C GLY A 326 -9.76 29.11 -0.69
N LEU A 327 -10.04 27.81 -0.78
CA LEU A 327 -11.14 27.25 -1.56
C LEU A 327 -12.39 27.02 -0.70
N ARG A 328 -13.56 27.00 -1.35
CA ARG A 328 -14.83 26.66 -0.69
C ARG A 328 -14.84 25.20 -0.27
N GLN A 329 -15.48 24.94 0.87
CA GLN A 329 -15.72 23.58 1.37
C GLN A 329 -16.63 22.81 0.42
N LEU A 330 -16.33 21.53 0.23
CA LEU A 330 -17.16 20.57 -0.48
C LEU A 330 -18.32 20.15 0.42
N ALA A 331 -19.53 20.11 -0.16
CA ALA A 331 -20.71 19.55 0.47
C ALA A 331 -20.74 18.03 0.28
N ALA A 332 -21.05 17.27 1.35
CA ALA A 332 -21.24 15.83 1.23
C ALA A 332 -22.44 15.53 0.32
N ASP A 333 -22.27 14.59 -0.61
CA ASP A 333 -23.28 14.18 -1.57
C ASP A 333 -23.57 12.68 -1.43
N THR A 334 -24.82 12.34 -1.11
CA THR A 334 -25.23 10.96 -0.86
C THR A 334 -25.11 10.06 -2.09
N ALA A 335 -25.32 10.58 -3.31
CA ALA A 335 -25.18 9.80 -4.54
C ALA A 335 -23.70 9.51 -4.84
N LEU A 336 -22.82 10.51 -4.69
CA LEU A 336 -21.37 10.28 -4.79
C LEU A 336 -20.86 9.33 -3.72
N THR A 337 -21.36 9.42 -2.49
CA THR A 337 -20.99 8.50 -1.41
C THR A 337 -21.40 7.07 -1.72
N ARG A 338 -22.61 6.84 -2.25
CA ARG A 338 -23.04 5.51 -2.69
C ARG A 338 -22.14 4.96 -3.80
N ALA A 339 -21.82 5.78 -4.81
CA ALA A 339 -20.93 5.39 -5.90
C ALA A 339 -19.51 5.04 -5.39
N ALA A 340 -18.95 5.87 -4.51
CA ALA A 340 -17.63 5.64 -3.93
C ALA A 340 -17.60 4.37 -3.05
N GLN A 341 -18.65 4.16 -2.24
CA GLN A 341 -18.76 2.97 -1.40
C GLN A 341 -18.90 1.69 -2.23
N ALA A 342 -19.68 1.73 -3.31
CA ALA A 342 -19.82 0.62 -4.24
C ALA A 342 -18.47 0.28 -4.89
N HIS A 343 -17.71 1.29 -5.34
CA HIS A 343 -16.40 1.10 -5.97
C HIS A 343 -15.36 0.50 -5.00
N SER A 344 -15.31 0.99 -3.76
CA SER A 344 -14.43 0.40 -2.74
C SER A 344 -14.78 -1.06 -2.44
N ALA A 345 -16.07 -1.38 -2.32
CA ALA A 345 -16.52 -2.76 -2.10
C ALA A 345 -16.22 -3.67 -3.29
N ASP A 346 -16.34 -3.13 -4.50
CA ASP A 346 -16.07 -3.83 -5.74
C ASP A 346 -14.58 -4.15 -5.92
N MET A 347 -13.69 -3.19 -5.63
CA MET A 347 -12.24 -3.41 -5.60
C MET A 347 -11.84 -4.56 -4.67
N VAL A 348 -12.52 -4.69 -3.52
CA VAL A 348 -12.31 -5.82 -2.59
C VAL A 348 -12.89 -7.12 -3.14
N ALA A 349 -14.10 -7.08 -3.70
CA ALA A 349 -14.83 -8.27 -4.12
C ALA A 349 -14.22 -8.94 -5.37
N ARG A 350 -13.67 -8.15 -6.28
CA ARG A 350 -13.10 -8.59 -7.55
C ARG A 350 -11.56 -8.42 -7.60
N ASP A 351 -10.93 -8.29 -6.44
CA ASP A 351 -9.47 -8.19 -6.23
C ASP A 351 -8.74 -7.29 -7.25
N PHE A 352 -9.26 -6.08 -7.49
CA PHE A 352 -8.66 -5.11 -8.41
C PHE A 352 -8.43 -3.76 -7.74
N TYR A 353 -7.56 -2.95 -8.33
CA TYR A 353 -7.29 -1.59 -7.89
C TYR A 353 -7.12 -0.66 -9.11
N ALA A 354 -8.23 -0.07 -9.55
CA ALA A 354 -8.26 0.83 -10.70
C ALA A 354 -9.46 1.78 -10.64
N HIS A 355 -9.35 2.92 -11.33
CA HIS A 355 -10.46 3.85 -11.53
C HIS A 355 -11.55 3.30 -12.46
N THR A 356 -11.12 2.53 -13.46
CA THR A 356 -12.01 1.81 -14.37
C THR A 356 -12.22 0.41 -13.80
N ASP A 357 -13.47 0.01 -13.64
CA ASP A 357 -13.80 -1.34 -13.16
C ASP A 357 -13.56 -2.39 -14.26
N PRO A 358 -13.50 -3.70 -13.92
CA PRO A 358 -13.28 -4.77 -14.91
C PRO A 358 -14.29 -4.82 -16.05
N ASP A 359 -15.47 -4.21 -15.91
CA ASP A 359 -16.48 -4.13 -16.97
C ASP A 359 -16.31 -2.88 -17.86
N GLY A 360 -15.27 -2.08 -17.60
CA GLY A 360 -14.96 -0.86 -18.34
C GLY A 360 -15.68 0.39 -17.83
N GLY A 361 -16.46 0.29 -16.75
CA GLY A 361 -17.18 1.41 -16.15
C GLY A 361 -16.22 2.41 -15.52
N LYS A 362 -16.50 3.72 -15.68
CA LYS A 362 -15.65 4.82 -15.23
C LYS A 362 -16.27 5.60 -14.07
N PRO A 363 -15.53 6.48 -13.38
CA PRO A 363 -16.03 7.22 -12.22
C PRO A 363 -17.32 8.01 -12.46
N TRP A 364 -17.48 8.62 -13.65
CA TRP A 364 -18.70 9.33 -14.01
C TRP A 364 -19.88 8.40 -14.31
N ASP A 365 -19.63 7.21 -14.85
CA ASP A 365 -20.68 6.22 -15.12
C ASP A 365 -21.28 5.73 -13.79
N ARG A 366 -20.44 5.40 -12.81
CA ARG A 366 -20.90 4.97 -11.48
C ARG A 366 -21.55 6.11 -10.69
N ALA A 367 -21.05 7.35 -10.83
CA ALA A 367 -21.70 8.52 -10.23
C ALA A 367 -23.10 8.74 -10.83
N ALA A 368 -23.24 8.67 -12.16
CA ALA A 368 -24.52 8.79 -12.86
C ALA A 368 -25.48 7.65 -12.49
N ALA A 369 -25.02 6.40 -12.47
CA ALA A 369 -25.80 5.24 -12.07
C ALA A 369 -26.29 5.34 -10.62
N ALA A 370 -25.51 5.96 -9.73
CA ALA A 370 -25.91 6.25 -8.36
C ALA A 370 -26.87 7.46 -8.21
N GLY A 371 -27.19 8.14 -9.32
CA GLY A 371 -28.11 9.28 -9.38
C GLY A 371 -27.47 10.64 -9.13
N ALA A 372 -26.14 10.77 -9.24
CA ALA A 372 -25.45 12.05 -9.06
C ALA A 372 -25.65 12.95 -10.29
N ALA A 373 -26.36 14.06 -10.14
CA ALA A 373 -26.54 15.06 -11.19
C ALA A 373 -25.38 16.08 -11.19
N ARG A 374 -24.17 15.63 -11.55
CA ARG A 374 -22.94 16.45 -11.57
C ARG A 374 -22.40 16.58 -12.99
N ARG A 375 -21.95 17.78 -13.37
CA ARG A 375 -21.47 18.06 -14.74
C ARG A 375 -20.03 17.60 -14.93
N THR A 376 -19.25 17.64 -13.86
CA THR A 376 -17.88 17.14 -13.82
C THR A 376 -17.74 16.22 -12.63
N VAL A 377 -17.01 15.12 -12.84
CA VAL A 377 -16.71 14.12 -11.80
C VAL A 377 -15.20 13.90 -11.78
N GLY A 378 -14.63 13.80 -10.59
CA GLY A 378 -13.25 13.39 -10.38
C GLY A 378 -13.19 12.29 -9.33
N GLU A 379 -12.12 11.50 -9.33
CA GLU A 379 -11.94 10.40 -8.40
C GLU A 379 -10.51 10.35 -7.87
N ASN A 380 -10.38 10.10 -6.58
CA ASN A 380 -9.15 9.61 -5.97
C ASN A 380 -9.43 8.22 -5.39
N ILE A 381 -8.53 7.27 -5.60
CA ILE A 381 -8.57 5.96 -4.93
C ILE A 381 -7.31 5.77 -4.09
N ALA A 382 -7.39 4.95 -3.06
CA ALA A 382 -6.25 4.57 -2.23
C ALA A 382 -6.46 3.19 -1.61
N CYS A 383 -5.38 2.51 -1.24
CA CYS A 383 -5.45 1.27 -0.49
C CYS A 383 -4.32 1.16 0.56
N GLY A 384 -4.58 0.41 1.63
CA GLY A 384 -3.64 0.14 2.73
C GLY A 384 -3.62 1.16 3.87
N GLN A 385 -4.27 2.32 3.73
CA GLN A 385 -4.30 3.32 4.80
C GLN A 385 -5.28 2.93 5.90
N ARG A 386 -4.85 3.04 7.15
CA ARG A 386 -5.58 2.54 8.32
C ARG A 386 -6.49 3.58 8.96
N SER A 387 -6.45 4.83 8.50
CA SER A 387 -7.24 5.93 9.05
C SER A 387 -7.58 6.99 8.01
N ALA A 388 -8.59 7.81 8.33
CA ALA A 388 -8.97 8.98 7.53
C ALA A 388 -7.82 10.01 7.39
N ALA A 389 -6.98 10.15 8.42
CA ALA A 389 -5.82 11.03 8.37
C ALA A 389 -4.75 10.51 7.41
N ASP A 390 -4.43 9.22 7.49
CA ASP A 390 -3.43 8.59 6.64
C ASP A 390 -3.83 8.64 5.16
N VAL A 391 -5.10 8.40 4.84
CA VAL A 391 -5.58 8.41 3.44
C VAL A 391 -5.59 9.82 2.84
N VAL A 392 -6.02 10.83 3.60
CA VAL A 392 -6.01 12.23 3.14
C VAL A 392 -4.59 12.75 2.99
N GLU A 393 -3.69 12.42 3.92
CA GLU A 393 -2.25 12.73 3.79
C GLU A 393 -1.67 12.06 2.54
N GLY A 394 -1.99 10.78 2.30
CA GLY A 394 -1.58 10.04 1.11
C GLY A 394 -2.01 10.72 -0.19
N TRP A 395 -3.28 11.15 -0.29
CA TRP A 395 -3.78 11.91 -1.44
C TRP A 395 -3.11 13.28 -1.60
N MET A 396 -2.86 14.00 -0.51
CA MET A 396 -2.22 15.32 -0.58
C MET A 396 -0.73 15.27 -0.97
N ASN A 397 -0.06 14.14 -0.71
CA ASN A 397 1.30 13.87 -1.12
C ASN A 397 1.41 13.39 -2.58
N SER A 398 0.29 13.10 -3.24
CA SER A 398 0.22 12.73 -4.66
C SER A 398 -0.24 13.92 -5.50
N PRO A 399 0.56 14.41 -6.47
CA PRO A 399 0.21 15.59 -7.27
C PRO A 399 -1.15 15.48 -7.98
N GLY A 400 -1.45 14.32 -8.59
CA GLY A 400 -2.73 14.07 -9.27
C GLY A 400 -3.93 14.09 -8.32
N HIS A 401 -3.85 13.35 -7.21
CA HIS A 401 -4.93 13.32 -6.22
C HIS A 401 -5.14 14.67 -5.52
N ARG A 402 -4.04 15.37 -5.23
CA ARG A 402 -4.05 16.73 -4.69
C ARG A 402 -4.71 17.71 -5.65
N ALA A 403 -4.45 17.58 -6.96
CA ALA A 403 -5.08 18.43 -7.97
C ALA A 403 -6.61 18.27 -7.95
N ASN A 404 -7.14 17.05 -7.79
CA ASN A 404 -8.57 16.81 -7.59
C ASN A 404 -9.09 17.46 -6.30
N ILE A 405 -8.42 17.25 -5.16
CA ILE A 405 -8.82 17.84 -3.87
C ILE A 405 -8.88 19.37 -3.94
N LEU A 406 -7.93 20.01 -4.64
CA LEU A 406 -7.81 21.46 -4.74
C LEU A 406 -8.46 22.05 -5.99
N LYS A 407 -9.23 21.26 -6.75
CA LYS A 407 -9.95 21.75 -7.92
C LYS A 407 -11.12 22.63 -7.50
N ALA A 408 -11.12 23.89 -7.94
CA ALA A 408 -12.07 24.90 -7.49
C ALA A 408 -13.49 24.66 -8.01
N GLU A 409 -13.61 23.99 -9.16
CA GLU A 409 -14.88 23.66 -9.81
C GLU A 409 -15.67 22.59 -9.05
N PHE A 410 -14.99 21.76 -8.24
CA PHE A 410 -15.69 20.79 -7.41
C PHE A 410 -16.34 21.46 -6.22
N THR A 411 -17.62 21.13 -6.03
CA THR A 411 -18.51 21.65 -4.99
C THR A 411 -19.02 20.57 -4.06
N HIS A 412 -18.96 19.30 -4.47
CA HIS A 412 -19.48 18.15 -3.75
C HIS A 412 -18.47 17.01 -3.63
N ILE A 413 -18.64 16.18 -2.60
CA ILE A 413 -17.78 15.04 -2.30
C ILE A 413 -18.58 13.83 -1.82
N GLY A 414 -18.16 12.64 -2.21
CA GLY A 414 -18.58 11.37 -1.61
C GLY A 414 -17.37 10.51 -1.28
N VAL A 415 -17.46 9.71 -0.22
CA VAL A 415 -16.34 8.86 0.25
C VAL A 415 -16.82 7.45 0.53
N GLY A 416 -16.05 6.46 0.08
CA GLY A 416 -16.28 5.04 0.32
C GLY A 416 -15.07 4.37 0.98
N LEU A 417 -15.34 3.33 1.76
CA LEU A 417 -14.33 2.49 2.42
C LEU A 417 -14.78 1.03 2.44
N ALA A 418 -13.90 0.11 2.04
CA ALA A 418 -14.08 -1.31 2.26
C ALA A 418 -12.82 -1.92 2.87
N GLY A 419 -12.99 -2.78 3.87
CA GLY A 419 -11.93 -3.64 4.41
C GLY A 419 -11.90 -4.98 3.68
N GLY A 420 -10.71 -5.53 3.44
CA GLY A 420 -10.49 -6.76 2.69
C GLY A 420 -9.44 -6.59 1.60
N GLY A 421 -9.43 -7.53 0.64
CA GLY A 421 -8.44 -7.58 -0.43
C GLY A 421 -7.00 -7.75 0.07
N ARG A 422 -6.04 -7.78 -0.86
CA ARG A 422 -4.62 -7.95 -0.54
C ARG A 422 -4.04 -6.76 0.24
N ALA A 423 -4.54 -5.56 -0.02
CA ALA A 423 -4.08 -4.32 0.63
C ALA A 423 -4.79 -4.02 1.96
N GLY A 424 -5.73 -4.85 2.40
CA GLY A 424 -6.44 -4.71 3.68
C GLY A 424 -7.53 -3.64 3.71
N THR A 425 -7.34 -2.48 3.11
CA THR A 425 -8.39 -1.44 3.02
C THR A 425 -8.36 -0.74 1.67
N TYR A 426 -9.54 -0.33 1.19
CA TYR A 426 -9.75 0.29 -0.11
C TYR A 426 -10.66 1.51 0.05
N TRP A 427 -10.17 2.65 -0.42
CA TRP A 427 -10.76 3.97 -0.26
C TRP A 427 -11.08 4.56 -1.61
N THR A 428 -12.24 5.20 -1.72
CA THR A 428 -12.63 5.96 -2.90
C THR A 428 -13.14 7.32 -2.46
N GLN A 429 -12.70 8.38 -3.13
CA GLN A 429 -13.16 9.74 -2.94
C GLN A 429 -13.61 10.28 -4.29
N LEU A 430 -14.92 10.50 -4.43
CA LEU A 430 -15.53 11.06 -5.61
C LEU A 430 -15.85 12.54 -5.41
N PHE A 431 -15.62 13.34 -6.44
CA PHE A 431 -15.91 14.76 -6.46
C PHE A 431 -16.96 15.08 -7.51
N GLY A 432 -17.76 16.11 -7.26
CA GLY A 432 -18.78 16.61 -8.19
C GLY A 432 -18.73 18.13 -8.33
N GLY A 433 -18.74 18.62 -9.56
CA GLY A 433 -18.83 20.06 -9.90
C GLY A 433 -20.21 20.49 -10.41
#